data_AF-A0A1E3QVS8-F1
#
_entry.id   AF-A0A1E3QVS8-F1
#
_cell.length_a   1.000
_cell.length_b   1.000
_cell.length_c   1.000
_cell.angle_alpha   90.00
_cell.angle_beta   90.00
_cell.angle_gamma   90.00
#
_symmetry.space_group_name_H-M   'P 1'
#
loop_
_entity.id
_entity.type
_entity.pdbx_description
1 polymer ?
#
loop_
_entity_poly.entity_id
_entity_poly.type
_entity_poly.pdbx_seq_one_letter_code
_entity_poly.pdbx_strand_id
1 'polypeptide(L)'
;MILVGFKAGRVDVFHVPAGFNGSENLIATNTNGGVEESTRSELKLGDLVVVEADRGKDLGKLVRLNVTIDEARVLKLRQNQEQQAALAVENEGVSPEAHQQPSAPPVLHYPKPIIRFAQRPEILQLLSKQADEIKAKRICQLKVHQHNLSMSIIDAEYQWDRRKLTFYYQAIHRIDFRDLVRELFRIYKTRIWMCAV
;
A
#
# COMPACT_ATOMS: atom_id res chain seq x y z
N MET A 1 -7.63 11.95 12.66
CA MET A 1 -6.75 11.19 11.74
C MET A 1 -7.24 11.38 10.31
N ILE A 2 -6.58 10.79 9.33
CA ILE A 2 -6.97 10.84 7.92
C ILE A 2 -6.92 9.45 7.29
N LEU A 3 -7.58 9.28 6.15
CA LEU A 3 -7.41 8.10 5.29
C LEU A 3 -6.60 8.46 4.07
N VAL A 4 -5.59 7.64 3.78
CA VAL A 4 -4.80 7.73 2.56
C VAL A 4 -5.06 6.48 1.73
N GLY A 5 -5.44 6.70 0.47
CA GLY A 5 -5.61 5.65 -0.54
C GLY A 5 -4.33 5.44 -1.34
N PHE A 6 -4.09 4.19 -1.67
CA PHE A 6 -2.97 3.70 -2.48
C PHE A 6 -3.51 2.94 -3.70
N LYS A 7 -2.61 2.29 -4.43
CA LYS A 7 -2.98 1.43 -5.56
C LYS A 7 -3.80 0.21 -5.06
N ALA A 8 -4.51 -0.43 -6.00
CA ALA A 8 -5.31 -1.64 -5.76
C ALA A 8 -6.41 -1.47 -4.69
N GLY A 9 -6.89 -0.24 -4.47
CA GLY A 9 -7.95 0.05 -3.48
C GLY A 9 -7.49 -0.02 -2.03
N ARG A 10 -6.19 -0.20 -1.77
CA ARG A 10 -5.63 -0.20 -0.42
C ARG A 10 -5.82 1.17 0.21
N VAL A 11 -6.43 1.20 1.40
CA VAL A 11 -6.61 2.43 2.19
C VAL A 11 -6.10 2.16 3.60
N ASP A 12 -5.38 3.12 4.18
CA ASP A 12 -4.89 3.02 5.56
C ASP A 12 -5.06 4.35 6.30
N VAL A 13 -5.08 4.25 7.63
CA VAL A 13 -5.27 5.37 8.55
C VAL A 13 -3.91 5.96 8.92
N PHE A 14 -3.79 7.28 8.81
CA PHE A 14 -2.60 8.02 9.22
C PHE A 14 -2.96 9.14 10.19
N HIS A 15 -2.04 9.51 11.06
CA HIS A 15 -2.17 10.73 11.86
C HIS A 15 -1.42 11.89 11.22
N VAL A 16 -1.90 13.10 11.47
CA VAL A 16 -1.24 14.34 11.08
C VAL A 16 -0.40 14.79 12.29
N PRO A 17 0.93 14.91 12.19
CA PRO A 17 1.76 15.41 13.28
C PRO A 17 1.39 16.85 13.69
N ALA A 18 1.55 17.18 14.98
CA ALA A 18 1.45 18.56 15.44
C ALA A 18 2.56 19.39 14.77
N GLY A 19 2.19 20.50 14.12
CA GLY A 19 3.14 21.30 13.33
C GLY A 19 3.43 20.72 11.94
N PHE A 20 2.51 19.95 11.35
CA PHE A 20 2.56 19.60 9.93
C PHE A 20 2.55 20.87 9.07
N ASN A 21 3.74 21.42 8.83
CA ASN A 21 4.00 22.50 7.90
C ASN A 21 4.30 21.86 6.56
N GLY A 22 3.27 21.34 5.90
CA GLY A 22 3.39 20.90 4.53
C GLY A 22 3.53 22.13 3.64
N SER A 23 4.72 22.73 3.54
CA SER A 23 4.95 23.77 2.53
C SER A 23 4.99 23.08 1.16
N GLU A 24 3.84 23.01 0.52
CA GLU A 24 3.78 22.73 -0.92
C GLU A 24 4.07 24.05 -1.64
N ASN A 25 5.24 24.16 -2.29
CA ASN A 25 5.53 25.29 -3.17
C ASN A 25 4.71 25.08 -4.44
N LEU A 26 3.49 25.60 -4.45
CA LEU A 26 2.68 25.69 -5.65
C LEU A 26 3.24 26.82 -6.52
N ILE A 27 3.91 26.45 -7.62
CA ILE A 27 4.24 27.40 -8.69
C ILE A 27 2.96 27.64 -9.48
N ALA A 28 2.26 28.72 -9.17
CA ALA A 28 1.22 29.25 -10.04
C ALA A 28 1.86 30.21 -11.04
N THR A 29 1.80 29.90 -12.33
CA THR A 29 2.14 30.85 -13.39
C THR A 29 0.94 31.76 -13.61
N ASN A 30 1.01 33.00 -13.15
CA ASN A 30 0.00 34.00 -13.50
C ASN A 30 0.21 34.43 -14.98
N THR A 31 -0.85 34.94 -15.61
CA THR A 31 -0.89 35.27 -17.05
C THR A 31 0.10 36.37 -17.47
N ASN A 32 0.79 36.99 -16.50
CA ASN A 32 1.78 38.06 -16.71
C ASN A 32 3.23 37.59 -16.51
N GLY A 33 3.50 36.29 -16.36
CA GLY A 33 4.85 35.74 -16.25
C GLY A 33 5.55 35.95 -14.90
N GLY A 34 4.80 36.32 -13.86
CA GLY A 34 5.27 36.35 -12.48
C GLY A 34 5.13 34.97 -11.80
N VAL A 35 6.10 34.62 -10.96
CA VAL A 35 6.00 33.42 -10.12
C VAL A 35 5.41 33.86 -8.78
N GLU A 36 4.13 33.54 -8.54
CA GLU A 36 3.54 33.72 -7.21
C GLU A 36 3.70 32.41 -6.42
N GLU A 37 4.58 32.45 -5.42
CA GLU A 37 4.82 31.35 -4.50
C GLU A 37 3.74 31.40 -3.40
N SER A 38 2.66 30.64 -3.60
CA SER A 38 1.59 30.51 -2.59
C SER A 38 1.82 29.27 -1.73
N THR A 39 2.22 29.48 -0.48
CA THR A 39 2.41 28.40 0.49
C THR A 39 1.05 27.92 0.99
N ARG A 40 0.64 26.72 0.58
CA ARG A 40 -0.59 26.11 1.09
C ARG A 40 -0.29 25.27 2.32
N SER A 41 -0.90 25.59 3.46
CA SER A 41 -0.64 24.89 4.74
C SER A 41 -1.69 23.85 5.14
N GLU A 42 -2.85 23.83 4.49
CA GLU A 42 -3.98 22.96 4.88
C GLU A 42 -4.20 21.81 3.91
N LEU A 43 -4.38 20.59 4.44
CA LEU A 43 -4.70 19.35 3.71
C LEU A 43 -6.14 19.36 3.15
N LYS A 44 -6.31 18.88 1.91
CA LYS A 44 -7.61 18.71 1.23
C LYS A 44 -7.69 17.35 0.57
N LEU A 45 -8.92 16.90 0.35
CA LEU A 45 -9.19 15.68 -0.39
C LEU A 45 -8.53 15.75 -1.77
N GLY A 46 -7.84 14.67 -2.12
CA GLY A 46 -7.12 14.55 -3.36
C GLY A 46 -5.64 14.93 -3.32
N ASP A 47 -5.17 15.55 -2.24
CA ASP A 47 -3.75 15.87 -2.09
C ASP A 47 -2.90 14.60 -2.10
N LEU A 48 -1.74 14.67 -2.77
CA LEU A 48 -0.74 13.62 -2.73
C LEU A 48 0.20 13.86 -1.55
N VAL A 49 0.36 12.86 -0.72
CA VAL A 49 1.15 12.94 0.51
C VAL A 49 2.12 11.77 0.60
N VAL A 50 3.30 12.06 1.15
CA VAL A 50 4.27 11.05 1.54
C VAL A 50 4.01 10.66 2.99
N VAL A 51 3.89 9.36 3.23
CA VAL A 51 3.59 8.78 4.54
C VAL A 51 4.71 7.85 4.98
N GLU A 52 4.80 7.62 6.29
CA GLU A 52 5.66 6.57 6.81
C GLU A 52 5.02 5.19 6.56
N ALA A 53 5.81 4.26 6.03
CA ALA A 53 5.37 2.90 5.72
C ALA A 53 6.03 1.87 6.65
N ASP A 54 5.74 0.58 6.45
CA ASP A 54 6.39 -0.52 7.19
C ASP A 54 7.87 -0.66 6.88
N ARG A 55 8.28 -0.32 5.66
CA ARG A 55 9.66 -0.41 5.19
C ARG A 55 10.07 0.81 4.38
N GLY A 56 9.96 1.98 5.00
CA GLY A 56 10.41 3.24 4.42
C GLY A 56 9.26 4.22 4.24
N LYS A 57 9.09 4.76 3.03
CA LYS A 57 8.08 5.77 2.72
C LYS A 57 7.19 5.32 1.58
N ASP A 58 5.92 5.71 1.66
CA ASP A 58 4.97 5.49 0.58
C ASP A 58 4.33 6.82 0.14
N LEU A 59 3.76 6.85 -1.06
CA LEU A 59 3.07 8.02 -1.62
C LEU A 59 1.64 7.61 -1.89
N GLY A 60 0.69 8.32 -1.29
CA GLY A 60 -0.72 8.05 -1.43
C GLY A 60 -1.55 9.32 -1.60
N LYS A 61 -2.82 9.12 -1.89
CA LYS A 61 -3.80 10.19 -2.11
C LYS A 61 -4.68 10.35 -0.88
N LEU A 62 -4.86 11.56 -0.39
CA LEU A 62 -5.78 11.85 0.70
C LEU A 62 -7.22 11.59 0.25
N VAL A 63 -7.90 10.61 0.87
CA VAL A 63 -9.27 10.23 0.51
C VAL A 63 -10.30 10.64 1.56
N ARG A 64 -9.88 10.84 2.82
CA ARG A 64 -10.78 11.31 3.88
C ARG A 64 -10.04 12.09 4.96
N LEU A 65 -10.63 13.20 5.40
CA LEU A 65 -10.20 14.00 6.54
C LEU A 65 -11.02 13.65 7.80
N ASN A 66 -10.54 14.07 8.96
CA ASN A 66 -11.27 14.04 10.24
C ASN A 66 -11.79 12.66 10.67
N VAL A 67 -11.00 11.62 10.45
CA VAL A 67 -11.30 10.24 10.87
C VAL A 67 -11.14 10.14 12.39
N THR A 68 -12.19 9.66 13.07
CA THR A 68 -12.18 9.46 14.53
C THR A 68 -11.43 8.18 14.92
N ILE A 69 -11.08 8.05 16.20
CA ILE A 69 -10.41 6.85 16.73
C ILE A 69 -11.28 5.61 16.55
N ASP A 70 -12.59 5.73 16.76
CA ASP A 70 -13.51 4.60 16.64
C ASP A 70 -13.70 4.18 15.19
N GLU A 71 -13.79 5.13 14.25
CA GLU A 71 -13.82 4.82 12.83
C GLU A 71 -12.55 4.09 12.38
N ALA A 72 -11.37 4.55 12.83
CA ALA A 72 -10.10 3.89 12.52
C ALA A 72 -10.02 2.47 13.10
N ARG A 73 -10.53 2.26 14.31
CA ARG A 73 -10.61 0.92 14.94
C ARG A 73 -11.49 -0.01 14.13
N VAL A 74 -12.68 0.44 13.72
CA VAL A 74 -13.61 -0.34 12.90
C VAL A 74 -12.99 -0.70 11.55
N LEU A 75 -12.30 0.24 10.90
CA LEU A 75 -11.61 -0.01 9.63
C LEU A 75 -10.52 -1.07 9.78
N LYS A 76 -9.67 -0.98 10.81
CA LYS A 76 -8.62 -1.98 11.06
C LYS A 76 -9.18 -3.36 11.41
N LEU A 77 -10.29 -3.40 12.15
CA LEU A 77 -10.96 -4.66 12.46
C LEU A 77 -11.49 -5.34 11.20
N ARG A 78 -12.16 -4.57 10.32
CA ARG A 78 -12.67 -5.08 9.04
C ARG A 78 -11.53 -5.61 8.16
N GLN A 79 -10.44 -4.86 8.02
CA GLN A 79 -9.28 -5.28 7.24
C GLN A 79 -8.67 -6.59 7.76
N ASN A 80 -8.57 -6.74 9.09
CA ASN A 80 -8.08 -7.98 9.68
C ASN A 80 -9.03 -9.15 9.39
N GLN A 81 -10.34 -8.95 9.51
CA GLN A 81 -11.34 -9.98 9.17
C GLN A 81 -11.29 -10.39 7.70
N GLU A 82 -11.19 -9.44 6.77
CA GLU A 82 -11.05 -9.71 5.33
C GLU A 82 -9.78 -10.51 5.05
N GLN A 83 -8.65 -10.15 5.67
CA GLN A 83 -7.39 -10.88 5.52
C GLN A 83 -7.48 -12.30 6.10
N GLN A 84 -8.14 -12.48 7.25
CA GLN A 84 -8.37 -13.82 7.81
C GLN A 84 -9.30 -14.66 6.94
N ALA A 85 -10.37 -14.06 6.40
CA ALA A 85 -11.29 -14.75 5.50
C ALA A 85 -10.59 -15.20 4.21
N ALA A 86 -9.76 -14.33 3.61
CA ALA A 86 -8.95 -14.68 2.44
C ALA A 86 -8.02 -15.88 2.72
N LEU A 87 -7.48 -16.00 3.94
CA LEU A 87 -6.68 -17.15 4.36
C LEU A 87 -7.51 -18.38 4.77
N ALA A 88 -8.75 -18.19 5.23
CA ALA A 88 -9.61 -19.27 5.74
C ALA A 88 -10.37 -20.02 4.62
N VAL A 89 -10.72 -19.33 3.52
CA VAL A 89 -11.33 -19.94 2.33
C VAL A 89 -10.38 -21.01 1.73
N GLU A 90 -9.09 -20.98 2.04
CA GLU A 90 -8.09 -21.98 1.63
C GLU A 90 -8.20 -23.34 2.35
N ASN A 91 -9.06 -23.48 3.37
CA ASN A 91 -9.13 -24.65 4.28
C ASN A 91 -10.42 -25.48 4.20
N GLU A 92 -11.28 -25.28 3.19
CA GLU A 92 -12.52 -26.07 2.98
C GLU A 92 -12.21 -27.51 2.48
N GLY A 93 -11.58 -28.30 3.34
CA GLY A 93 -11.31 -29.72 3.16
C GLY A 93 -11.06 -30.50 4.46
N VAL A 94 -11.15 -29.87 5.64
CA VAL A 94 -10.93 -30.56 6.93
C VAL A 94 -11.98 -30.12 7.97
N SER A 95 -12.52 -31.11 8.67
CA SER A 95 -13.64 -31.10 9.62
C SER A 95 -13.69 -29.97 10.67
N PRO A 96 -14.88 -29.59 11.17
CA PRO A 96 -15.11 -28.40 11.99
C PRO A 96 -14.86 -28.61 13.49
N GLU A 97 -13.65 -29.06 13.89
CA GLU A 97 -13.33 -29.25 15.33
C GLU A 97 -11.96 -28.72 15.77
N ALA A 98 -11.45 -27.68 15.12
CA ALA A 98 -10.36 -26.89 15.67
C ALA A 98 -10.93 -25.66 16.38
N HIS A 99 -10.80 -25.63 17.71
CA HIS A 99 -11.04 -24.45 18.54
C HIS A 99 -10.38 -23.22 17.92
N GLN A 100 -11.19 -22.33 17.34
CA GLN A 100 -10.76 -20.99 16.95
C GLN A 100 -10.45 -20.24 18.25
N GLN A 101 -9.18 -20.30 18.67
CA GLN A 101 -8.70 -19.35 19.67
C GLN A 101 -8.97 -17.95 19.10
N PRO A 102 -9.69 -17.08 19.82
CA PRO A 102 -9.82 -15.70 19.38
C PRO A 102 -8.41 -15.13 19.30
N SER A 103 -7.93 -14.87 18.07
CA SER A 103 -6.71 -14.09 17.88
C SER A 103 -6.91 -12.82 18.68
N ALA A 104 -5.99 -12.50 19.60
CA ALA A 104 -6.10 -11.32 20.45
C ALA A 104 -6.54 -10.12 19.60
N PRO A 105 -7.49 -9.29 20.09
CA PRO A 105 -7.99 -8.16 19.30
C PRO A 105 -6.78 -7.36 18.79
N PRO A 106 -6.75 -7.00 17.49
CA PRO A 106 -5.59 -6.36 16.91
C PRO A 106 -5.22 -5.16 17.78
N VAL A 107 -4.04 -5.23 18.38
CA VAL A 107 -3.51 -4.11 19.17
C VAL A 107 -3.50 -2.93 18.24
N LEU A 108 -4.22 -1.86 18.60
CA LEU A 108 -4.23 -0.64 17.82
C LEU A 108 -2.83 -0.02 17.91
N HIS A 109 -1.92 -0.47 17.05
CA HIS A 109 -0.70 0.26 16.79
C HIS A 109 -1.11 1.67 16.38
N TYR A 110 -0.52 2.66 17.04
CA TYR A 110 -0.73 4.05 16.71
C TYR A 110 -0.56 4.22 15.19
N PRO A 111 -1.50 4.86 14.49
CA PRO A 111 -1.40 5.11 13.06
C PRO A 111 -0.04 5.73 12.73
N LYS A 112 0.49 5.48 11.54
CA LYS A 112 1.74 6.10 11.10
C LYS A 112 1.53 7.57 10.75
N PRO A 113 2.57 8.41 10.80
CA PRO A 113 2.46 9.81 10.42
C PRO A 113 2.37 9.99 8.90
N ILE A 114 1.67 11.05 8.49
CA ILE A 114 2.01 11.74 7.25
C ILE A 114 3.33 12.49 7.48
N ILE A 115 4.24 12.40 6.50
CA ILE A 115 5.54 13.07 6.55
C ILE A 115 5.44 14.48 5.94
N ARG A 116 4.91 14.59 4.72
CA ARG A 116 4.77 15.86 3.98
C ARG A 116 3.89 15.70 2.74
N PHE A 117 3.59 16.79 2.05
CA PHE A 117 3.08 16.75 0.67
C PHE A 117 4.09 16.07 -0.27
N ALA A 118 3.57 15.41 -1.30
CA ALA A 118 4.37 14.91 -2.41
C ALA A 118 4.95 16.09 -3.20
N GLN A 119 6.21 16.01 -3.56
CA GLN A 119 6.88 17.02 -4.36
C GLN A 119 6.70 16.74 -5.85
N ARG A 120 6.80 17.77 -6.68
CA ARG A 120 6.64 17.65 -8.14
C ARG A 120 7.50 16.55 -8.78
N PRO A 121 8.79 16.39 -8.46
CA PRO A 121 9.59 15.29 -9.02
C PRO A 121 9.04 13.92 -8.65
N GLU A 122 8.49 13.78 -7.44
CA GLU A 122 7.90 12.53 -6.97
C GLU A 122 6.62 12.20 -7.75
N ILE A 123 5.75 13.20 -7.93
CA ILE A 123 4.53 13.05 -8.73
C ILE A 123 4.87 12.60 -10.16
N LEU A 124 5.91 13.16 -10.77
CA LEU A 124 6.34 12.81 -12.12
C LEU A 124 6.88 11.37 -12.24
N GLN A 125 7.52 10.81 -11.21
CA GLN A 125 8.00 9.41 -11.29
C GLN A 125 6.89 8.38 -11.01
N LEU A 126 5.65 8.79 -10.70
CA LEU A 126 4.54 7.84 -10.57
C LEU A 126 4.29 7.06 -11.85
N LEU A 127 4.45 7.69 -13.03
CA LEU A 127 4.28 7.03 -14.32
C LEU A 127 5.36 5.98 -14.58
N SER A 128 6.63 6.29 -14.27
CA SER A 128 7.72 5.32 -14.43
C SER A 128 7.59 4.16 -13.45
N LYS A 129 7.20 4.46 -12.19
CA LYS A 129 6.85 3.43 -11.19
C LYS A 129 5.74 2.52 -11.70
N GLN A 130 4.67 3.05 -12.28
CA GLN A 130 3.58 2.26 -12.85
C GLN A 130 4.07 1.35 -14.00
N ALA A 131 4.93 1.85 -14.88
CA ALA A 131 5.52 1.05 -15.96
C ALA A 131 6.36 -0.12 -15.40
N ASP A 132 7.15 0.13 -14.36
CA ASP A 132 7.94 -0.90 -13.69
C ASP A 132 7.07 -1.96 -13.01
N GLU A 133 5.94 -1.57 -12.42
CA GLU A 133 4.97 -2.49 -11.83
C GLU A 133 4.32 -3.39 -12.88
N ILE A 134 3.93 -2.83 -14.04
CA ILE A 134 3.37 -3.61 -15.15
C ILE A 134 4.39 -4.65 -15.63
N LYS A 135 5.65 -4.25 -15.77
CA LYS A 135 6.75 -5.16 -16.11
C LYS A 135 6.94 -6.23 -15.04
N ALA A 136 6.92 -5.82 -13.76
CA ALA A 136 7.10 -6.72 -12.64
C ALA A 136 6.02 -7.79 -12.57
N LYS A 137 4.75 -7.41 -12.75
CA LYS A 137 3.62 -8.31 -12.83
C LYS A 137 3.84 -9.37 -13.92
N ARG A 138 4.16 -8.95 -15.15
CA ARG A 138 4.37 -9.87 -16.29
C ARG A 138 5.49 -10.87 -16.03
N ILE A 139 6.62 -10.40 -15.49
CA ILE A 139 7.75 -11.26 -15.15
C ILE A 139 7.33 -12.27 -14.06
N CYS A 140 6.61 -11.83 -13.03
CA CYS A 140 6.14 -12.70 -11.97
C CYS A 140 5.18 -13.78 -12.49
N GLN A 141 4.26 -13.44 -13.39
CA GLN A 141 3.37 -14.40 -14.07
C GLN A 141 4.16 -15.47 -14.83
N LEU A 142 5.19 -15.06 -15.57
CA LEU A 142 6.11 -15.98 -16.26
C LEU A 142 6.83 -16.92 -15.27
N LYS A 143 7.30 -16.38 -14.14
CA LYS A 143 7.98 -17.19 -13.11
C LYS A 143 7.05 -18.14 -12.40
N VAL A 144 5.83 -17.73 -12.07
CA VAL A 144 4.79 -18.62 -11.52
C VAL A 144 4.57 -19.83 -12.43
N HIS A 145 4.45 -19.60 -13.75
CA HIS A 145 4.32 -20.69 -14.71
C HIS A 145 5.58 -21.58 -14.76
N GLN A 146 6.78 -21.00 -14.78
CA GLN A 146 8.04 -21.77 -14.79
C GLN A 146 8.24 -22.65 -13.55
N HIS A 147 7.73 -22.20 -12.41
CA HIS A 147 7.76 -22.94 -11.15
C HIS A 147 6.55 -23.87 -10.96
N ASN A 148 5.63 -23.95 -11.93
CA ASN A 148 4.39 -24.73 -11.86
C ASN A 148 3.55 -24.45 -10.59
N LEU A 149 3.51 -23.19 -10.15
CA LEU A 149 2.75 -22.80 -8.97
C LEU A 149 1.27 -22.59 -9.33
N SER A 150 0.36 -23.22 -8.56
CA SER A 150 -1.09 -23.14 -8.78
C SER A 150 -1.69 -21.84 -8.25
N MET A 151 -1.28 -20.72 -8.82
CA MET A 151 -1.73 -19.37 -8.44
C MET A 151 -1.77 -18.42 -9.64
N SER A 152 -2.55 -17.34 -9.52
CA SER A 152 -2.62 -16.27 -10.52
C SER A 152 -2.15 -14.95 -9.91
N ILE A 153 -1.25 -14.24 -10.62
CA ILE A 153 -0.82 -12.90 -10.21
C ILE A 153 -1.79 -11.86 -10.75
N ILE A 154 -2.43 -11.15 -9.84
CA ILE A 154 -3.47 -10.15 -10.11
C ILE A 154 -2.86 -8.77 -10.33
N ASP A 155 -1.89 -8.36 -9.50
CA ASP A 155 -1.24 -7.05 -9.62
C ASP A 155 0.15 -7.03 -8.96
N ALA A 156 0.92 -5.97 -9.23
CA ALA A 156 2.18 -5.68 -8.56
C ALA A 156 2.22 -4.20 -8.16
N GLU A 157 2.75 -3.91 -6.97
CA GLU A 157 2.84 -2.56 -6.43
C GLU A 157 4.20 -2.35 -5.75
N TYR A 158 4.95 -1.39 -6.24
CA TYR A 158 6.11 -0.87 -5.50
C TYR A 158 5.61 0.08 -4.41
N GLN A 159 6.29 0.09 -3.26
CA GLN A 159 6.29 1.28 -2.41
C GLN A 159 6.93 2.44 -3.17
N TRP A 160 6.52 3.66 -2.84
CA TRP A 160 7.07 4.86 -3.47
C TRP A 160 8.61 4.88 -3.51
N ASP A 161 9.27 4.57 -2.40
CA ASP A 161 10.74 4.55 -2.30
C ASP A 161 11.42 3.29 -2.86
N ARG A 162 10.65 2.39 -3.48
CA ARG A 162 11.10 1.13 -4.11
C ARG A 162 11.78 0.14 -3.16
N ARG A 163 11.61 0.28 -1.84
CA ARG A 163 12.18 -0.64 -0.84
C ARG A 163 11.40 -1.94 -0.69
N LYS A 164 10.11 -1.94 -1.07
CA LYS A 164 9.25 -3.11 -1.10
C LYS A 164 8.50 -3.20 -2.43
N LEU A 165 8.35 -4.43 -2.93
CA LEU A 165 7.51 -4.78 -4.07
C LEU A 165 6.53 -5.86 -3.61
N THR A 166 5.24 -5.55 -3.69
CA THR A 166 4.16 -6.45 -3.33
C THR A 166 3.55 -7.03 -4.59
N PHE A 167 3.42 -8.35 -4.65
CA PHE A 167 2.62 -9.05 -5.65
C PHE A 167 1.31 -9.50 -5.04
N TYR A 168 0.21 -9.09 -5.65
CA TYR A 168 -1.14 -9.53 -5.29
C TYR A 168 -1.49 -10.76 -6.09
N TYR A 169 -1.95 -11.80 -5.42
CA TYR A 169 -2.23 -13.09 -6.05
C TYR A 169 -3.49 -13.74 -5.52
N GLN A 170 -4.04 -14.63 -6.34
CA GLN A 170 -5.15 -15.50 -5.98
C GLN A 170 -4.70 -16.95 -6.11
N ALA A 171 -5.05 -17.79 -5.14
CA ALA A 171 -4.82 -19.23 -5.15
C ALA A 171 -5.99 -19.93 -4.46
N ILE A 172 -6.24 -21.20 -4.80
CA ILE A 172 -7.30 -22.01 -4.16
C ILE A 172 -6.75 -22.68 -2.88
N HIS A 173 -5.48 -23.06 -2.91
CA HIS A 173 -4.81 -23.74 -1.83
C HIS A 173 -3.50 -23.01 -1.50
N ARG A 174 -2.99 -23.26 -0.29
CA ARG A 174 -1.71 -22.74 0.16
C ARG A 174 -0.59 -23.10 -0.82
N ILE A 175 0.16 -22.09 -1.25
CA ILE A 175 1.31 -22.22 -2.14
C ILE A 175 2.61 -21.98 -1.39
N ASP A 176 3.60 -22.87 -1.58
CA ASP A 176 4.98 -22.59 -1.18
C ASP A 176 5.72 -21.83 -2.29
N PHE A 177 5.76 -20.52 -2.17
CA PHE A 177 6.40 -19.62 -3.14
C PHE A 177 7.83 -19.19 -2.73
N ARG A 178 8.49 -19.90 -1.81
CA ARG A 178 9.81 -19.48 -1.30
C ARG A 178 10.86 -19.37 -2.41
N ASP A 179 10.90 -20.30 -3.35
CA ASP A 179 11.84 -20.27 -4.48
C ASP A 179 11.52 -19.15 -5.47
N LEU A 180 10.24 -18.93 -5.78
CA LEU A 180 9.78 -17.78 -6.55
C LEU A 180 10.25 -16.47 -5.91
N VAL A 181 10.06 -16.30 -4.59
CA VAL A 181 10.48 -15.09 -3.86
C VAL A 181 11.98 -14.87 -3.94
N ARG A 182 12.80 -15.93 -3.79
CA ARG A 182 14.26 -15.83 -3.93
C ARG A 182 14.66 -15.39 -5.33
N GLU A 183 14.01 -15.93 -6.35
CA GLU A 183 14.28 -15.55 -7.74
C GLU A 183 13.87 -14.10 -8.04
N LEU A 184 12.67 -13.69 -7.62
CA LEU A 184 12.21 -12.31 -7.78
C LEU A 184 13.11 -11.32 -7.03
N PHE A 185 13.57 -11.68 -5.83
CA PHE A 185 14.54 -10.87 -5.08
C PHE A 185 15.85 -10.72 -5.86
N ARG A 186 16.34 -11.78 -6.52
CA ARG A 186 17.55 -11.71 -7.35
C ARG A 186 17.39 -10.77 -8.54
N ILE A 187 16.21 -10.72 -9.14
CA ILE A 187 15.87 -9.85 -10.29
C ILE A 187 15.76 -8.39 -9.86
N TYR A 188 14.96 -8.10 -8.83
CA TYR A 188 14.63 -6.71 -8.48
C TYR A 188 15.54 -6.09 -7.43
N LYS A 189 16.26 -6.89 -6.63
CA LYS A 189 17.03 -6.44 -5.47
C LYS A 189 16.19 -5.62 -4.47
N THR A 190 14.89 -5.88 -4.45
CA THR A 190 13.88 -5.23 -3.60
C THR A 190 13.23 -6.29 -2.73
N ARG A 191 12.84 -5.93 -1.49
CA ARG A 191 12.10 -6.87 -0.62
C ARG A 191 10.78 -7.25 -1.28
N ILE A 192 10.56 -8.56 -1.46
CA ILE A 192 9.35 -9.08 -2.08
C ILE A 192 8.32 -9.41 -1.00
N TRP A 193 7.07 -9.01 -1.23
CA TRP A 193 5.92 -9.39 -0.43
C TRP A 193 4.90 -10.08 -1.34
N MET A 194 4.28 -11.16 -0.85
CA MET A 194 3.19 -11.86 -1.54
C MET A 194 1.93 -11.64 -0.72
N CYS A 195 0.91 -11.02 -1.31
CA CYS A 195 -0.38 -10.74 -0.66
C CYS A 195 -1.49 -11.52 -1.36
N ALA A 196 -2.16 -12.41 -0.64
CA ALA A 196 -3.39 -13.03 -1.12
C ALA A 196 -4.50 -11.97 -1.18
N VAL A 197 -5.35 -12.04 -2.20
CA VAL A 197 -6.52 -11.16 -2.41
C VAL A 197 -7.75 -11.95 -2.81
#